data_AF-A0A2T1CAV5-F1
#
_entry.id   AF-A0A2T1CAV5-F1
#
_cell.length_a   1.000
_cell.length_b   1.000
_cell.length_c   1.000
_cell.angle_alpha   90.00
_cell.angle_beta   90.00
_cell.angle_gamma   90.00
#
_symmetry.space_group_name_H-M   'P 1'
#
loop_
_entity.id
_entity.type
_entity.pdbx_description
1 polymer ?
#
loop_
_entity_poly.entity_id
_entity_poly.type
_entity_poly.pdbx_seq_one_letter_code
_entity_poly.pdbx_strand_id
1 'polypeptide(L)'
;MDSSRECIKQLTEKAIANSPELVTLDEQIALIDKRLVVAGERIEHTSKKRWTNYLSTDPLRIAANVFGGGDVQKDNIAIADLEVKSAELEAYRANLHRRKAEIKSELNEEILSLVLDYETAEREYVLAQSKLATYNQQRQLIEIDYQFGNGSTTQMLSMWQQGESLEADVIQVENKKTEIIRKIQQLTGLTPINNN
;
A
#
# COMPACT_ATOMS: atom_id res chain seq x y z
N MET A 1 -1.44 -3.46 -19.98
CA MET A 1 -2.24 -3.08 -18.80
C MET A 1 -3.03 -1.86 -19.18
N ASP A 2 -4.29 -1.76 -18.77
CA ASP A 2 -5.13 -0.57 -19.01
C ASP A 2 -5.48 0.12 -17.67
N SER A 3 -5.85 1.39 -17.74
CA SER A 3 -6.35 2.20 -16.62
C SER A 3 -7.81 1.88 -16.28
N SER A 4 -8.29 0.70 -16.67
CA SER A 4 -9.61 0.25 -16.27
C SER A 4 -9.69 0.15 -14.75
N ARG A 5 -10.85 0.49 -14.20
CA ARG A 5 -11.09 0.41 -12.75
C ARG A 5 -10.85 -0.98 -12.20
N GLU A 6 -11.10 -2.01 -13.00
CA GLU A 6 -10.92 -3.41 -12.62
C GLU A 6 -9.44 -3.78 -12.51
N CYS A 7 -8.61 -3.36 -13.48
CA CYS A 7 -7.16 -3.55 -13.44
C CYS A 7 -6.53 -2.90 -12.19
N ILE A 8 -6.88 -1.62 -11.94
CA ILE A 8 -6.39 -0.89 -10.77
C ILE A 8 -6.81 -1.61 -9.49
N LYS A 9 -8.09 -1.96 -9.35
CA LYS A 9 -8.60 -2.65 -8.17
C LYS A 9 -7.85 -3.97 -7.89
N GLN A 10 -7.64 -4.80 -8.91
CA GLN A 10 -6.93 -6.08 -8.76
C GLN A 10 -5.47 -5.88 -8.35
N LEU A 11 -4.78 -4.89 -8.93
CA LEU A 11 -3.40 -4.58 -8.57
C LEU A 11 -3.32 -4.02 -7.14
N THR A 12 -4.23 -3.14 -6.76
CA THR A 12 -4.30 -2.61 -5.39
C THR A 12 -4.57 -3.71 -4.38
N GLU A 13 -5.49 -4.64 -4.66
CA GLU A 13 -5.74 -5.79 -3.78
C GLU A 13 -4.50 -6.67 -3.60
N LYS A 14 -3.75 -6.92 -4.69
CA LYS A 14 -2.47 -7.65 -4.62
C LYS A 14 -1.42 -6.88 -3.83
N ALA A 15 -1.30 -5.57 -4.02
CA ALA A 15 -0.36 -4.73 -3.28
C ALA A 15 -0.68 -4.70 -1.78
N ILE A 16 -1.96 -4.59 -1.43
CA ILE A 16 -2.43 -4.67 -0.04
C ILE A 16 -2.07 -6.03 0.57
N ALA A 17 -2.29 -7.13 -0.15
CA ALA A 17 -1.98 -8.48 0.33
C ALA A 17 -0.48 -8.73 0.50
N ASN A 18 0.36 -8.06 -0.28
CA ASN A 18 1.82 -8.18 -0.23
C ASN A 18 2.48 -7.24 0.79
N SER A 19 1.75 -6.26 1.35
CA SER A 19 2.33 -5.26 2.25
C SER A 19 2.65 -5.84 3.63
N PRO A 20 3.94 -5.89 4.05
CA PRO A 20 4.31 -6.39 5.37
C PRO A 20 3.82 -5.45 6.48
N GLU A 21 3.77 -4.13 6.24
CA GLU A 21 3.28 -3.17 7.22
C GLU A 21 1.81 -3.44 7.57
N LEU A 22 0.97 -3.68 6.56
CA LEU A 22 -0.45 -4.01 6.78
C LEU A 22 -0.63 -5.33 7.55
N VAL A 23 0.22 -6.34 7.29
CA VAL A 23 0.23 -7.58 8.06
C VAL A 23 0.55 -7.31 9.53
N THR A 24 1.58 -6.51 9.82
CA THR A 24 1.96 -6.20 11.20
C THR A 24 0.88 -5.40 11.94
N LEU A 25 0.19 -4.48 11.25
CA LEU A 25 -0.93 -3.74 11.81
C LEU A 25 -2.10 -4.67 12.16
N ASP A 26 -2.37 -5.65 11.30
CA ASP A 26 -3.42 -6.64 11.56
C ASP A 26 -3.11 -7.54 12.75
N GLU A 27 -1.86 -7.95 12.91
CA GLU A 27 -1.41 -8.68 14.09
C GLU A 27 -1.56 -7.84 15.37
N GLN A 28 -1.16 -6.56 15.33
CA GLN A 28 -1.31 -5.66 16.48
C GLN A 28 -2.77 -5.44 16.86
N ILE A 29 -3.65 -5.20 15.88
CA ILE A 29 -5.08 -5.06 16.11
C ILE A 29 -5.65 -6.33 16.73
N ALA A 30 -5.30 -7.52 16.20
CA ALA A 30 -5.76 -8.79 16.75
C ALA A 30 -5.28 -9.03 18.19
N LEU A 31 -4.06 -8.60 18.54
CA LEU A 31 -3.56 -8.67 19.91
C LEU A 31 -4.32 -7.73 20.86
N ILE A 32 -4.63 -6.51 20.41
CA ILE A 32 -5.42 -5.56 21.21
C ILE A 32 -6.85 -6.06 21.40
N ASP A 33 -7.46 -6.64 20.36
CA ASP A 33 -8.80 -7.22 20.44
C ASP A 33 -8.86 -8.31 21.51
N LYS A 34 -7.87 -9.20 21.56
CA LYS A 34 -7.74 -10.20 22.63
C LYS A 34 -7.60 -9.55 24.01
N ARG A 35 -6.80 -8.48 24.14
CA ARG A 35 -6.62 -7.76 25.42
C ARG A 35 -7.90 -7.08 25.88
N LEU A 36 -8.67 -6.49 24.97
CA LEU A 36 -9.96 -5.85 25.26
C LEU A 36 -10.97 -6.87 25.78
N VAL A 37 -11.05 -8.05 25.15
CA VAL A 37 -11.91 -9.15 25.64
C VAL A 37 -11.54 -9.54 27.07
N VAL A 38 -10.25 -9.79 27.33
CA VAL A 38 -9.78 -10.16 28.68
C VAL A 38 -10.02 -9.03 29.70
N ALA A 39 -9.87 -7.76 29.30
CA ALA A 39 -10.16 -6.62 30.16
C ALA A 39 -11.65 -6.56 30.51
N GLY A 40 -12.54 -6.76 29.54
CA GLY A 40 -13.99 -6.84 29.74
C GLY A 40 -14.38 -7.96 30.71
N GLU A 41 -13.84 -9.18 30.51
CA GLU A 41 -14.07 -10.31 31.41
C GLU A 41 -13.58 -10.02 32.84
N ARG A 42 -12.43 -9.34 32.99
CA ARG A 42 -11.90 -8.96 34.30
C ARG A 42 -12.80 -7.95 35.00
N ILE A 43 -13.26 -6.91 34.30
CA ILE A 43 -14.20 -5.91 34.81
C ILE A 43 -15.51 -6.57 35.24
N GLU A 44 -16.06 -7.47 34.42
CA GLU A 44 -17.29 -8.20 34.75
C GLU A 44 -17.09 -9.10 35.98
N HIS A 45 -15.98 -9.83 36.06
CA HIS A 45 -15.70 -10.69 37.20
C HIS A 45 -15.46 -9.92 38.50
N THR A 46 -14.72 -8.80 38.48
CA THR A 46 -14.54 -7.96 39.68
C THR A 46 -15.84 -7.29 40.08
N SER A 47 -16.64 -6.79 39.12
CA SER A 47 -17.94 -6.19 39.43
C SER A 47 -18.90 -7.20 40.08
N LYS A 48 -18.93 -8.45 39.59
CA LYS A 48 -19.70 -9.56 40.21
C LYS A 48 -19.19 -9.98 41.58
N LYS A 49 -17.94 -9.69 41.96
CA LYS A 49 -17.43 -9.97 43.32
C LYS A 49 -17.59 -8.82 44.30
N ARG A 50 -18.01 -7.64 43.84
CA ARG A 50 -18.26 -6.49 44.73
C ARG A 50 -19.22 -6.83 45.86
N TRP A 51 -20.32 -7.55 45.58
CA TRP A 51 -21.34 -7.86 46.59
C TRP A 51 -20.79 -8.70 47.77
N THR A 52 -19.79 -9.57 47.55
CA THR A 52 -19.21 -10.37 48.64
C THR A 52 -18.44 -9.51 49.64
N ASN A 53 -17.90 -8.38 49.21
CA ASN A 53 -17.19 -7.44 50.09
C ASN A 53 -18.13 -6.60 50.96
N TYR A 54 -19.43 -6.57 50.65
CA TYR A 54 -20.47 -6.01 51.52
C TYR A 54 -20.93 -7.00 52.60
N LEU A 55 -20.73 -8.30 52.39
CA LEU A 55 -21.09 -9.35 53.36
C LEU A 55 -19.90 -9.69 54.24
N SER A 56 -19.57 -8.80 55.18
CA SER A 56 -18.56 -9.05 56.22
C SER A 56 -19.23 -9.32 57.56
N THR A 57 -18.80 -10.35 58.29
CA THR A 57 -19.17 -10.60 59.70
C THR A 57 -18.22 -9.92 60.70
N ASP A 58 -17.17 -9.24 60.21
CA ASP A 58 -16.18 -8.52 61.02
C ASP A 58 -16.60 -7.04 61.22
N PRO A 59 -16.84 -6.58 62.48
CA PRO A 59 -17.27 -5.22 62.80
C PRO A 59 -16.30 -4.11 62.34
N LEU A 60 -14.99 -4.37 62.36
CA LEU A 60 -13.98 -3.38 61.95
C LEU A 60 -14.03 -3.13 60.44
N ARG A 61 -14.29 -4.19 59.66
CA ARG A 61 -14.43 -4.11 58.20
C ARG A 61 -15.73 -3.44 57.79
N ILE A 62 -16.83 -3.66 58.53
CA ILE A 62 -18.10 -2.97 58.31
C ILE A 62 -17.90 -1.45 58.52
N ALA A 63 -17.26 -1.06 59.64
CA ALA A 63 -16.96 0.35 59.91
C ALA A 63 -16.10 0.96 58.79
N ALA A 64 -15.02 0.26 58.38
CA ALA A 64 -14.17 0.73 57.28
C ALA A 64 -14.93 0.87 55.95
N ASN A 65 -15.82 -0.06 55.60
CA ASN A 65 -16.66 0.00 54.39
C ASN A 65 -17.64 1.18 54.42
N VAL A 66 -18.24 1.51 55.58
CA VAL A 66 -19.19 2.63 55.76
C VAL A 66 -18.48 3.99 55.71
N PHE A 67 -17.31 4.11 56.33
CA PHE A 67 -16.51 5.33 56.30
C PHE A 67 -15.64 5.47 55.04
N GLY A 68 -15.90 4.63 54.03
CA GLY A 68 -15.30 4.73 52.71
C GLY A 68 -13.88 4.20 52.58
N GLY A 69 -13.23 3.74 53.65
CA GLY A 69 -11.85 3.22 53.63
C GLY A 69 -11.70 1.71 53.44
N GLY A 70 -12.80 0.99 53.17
CA GLY A 70 -12.84 -0.47 53.11
C GLY A 70 -12.64 -1.09 51.72
N ASP A 71 -12.76 -2.42 51.64
CA ASP A 71 -12.47 -3.23 50.44
C ASP A 71 -13.34 -2.83 49.23
N VAL A 72 -14.54 -2.28 49.48
CA VAL A 72 -15.45 -1.75 48.46
C VAL A 72 -14.84 -0.59 47.66
N GLN A 73 -14.12 0.32 48.31
CA GLN A 73 -13.50 1.46 47.61
C GLN A 73 -12.32 0.99 46.74
N LYS A 74 -11.57 -0.02 47.21
CA LYS A 74 -10.47 -0.63 46.44
C LYS A 74 -10.96 -1.28 45.16
N ASP A 75 -12.07 -2.02 45.20
CA ASP A 75 -12.67 -2.63 44.01
C ASP A 75 -13.17 -1.60 43.00
N ASN A 76 -13.73 -0.48 43.48
CA ASN A 76 -14.18 0.61 42.61
C ASN A 76 -13.03 1.27 41.88
N ILE A 77 -11.91 1.53 42.58
CA ILE A 77 -10.69 2.07 41.98
C ILE A 77 -10.10 1.07 40.98
N ALA A 78 -10.05 -0.22 41.32
CA ALA A 78 -9.51 -1.25 40.43
C ALA A 78 -10.32 -1.40 39.13
N ILE A 79 -11.65 -1.31 39.22
CA ILE A 79 -12.51 -1.35 38.02
C ILE A 79 -12.36 -0.08 37.19
N ALA A 80 -12.33 1.10 37.82
CA ALA A 80 -12.12 2.35 37.10
C ALA A 80 -10.77 2.38 36.37
N ASP A 81 -9.70 1.87 36.99
CA ASP A 81 -8.38 1.72 36.34
C ASP A 81 -8.44 0.75 35.14
N LEU A 82 -9.15 -0.37 35.25
CA LEU A 82 -9.35 -1.30 34.14
C LEU A 82 -10.19 -0.69 33.01
N GLU A 83 -11.22 0.08 33.35
CA GLU A 83 -12.07 0.80 32.39
C GLU A 83 -11.25 1.85 31.63
N VAL A 84 -10.44 2.66 32.32
CA VAL A 84 -9.53 3.62 31.69
C VAL A 84 -8.55 2.91 30.74
N LYS A 85 -7.93 1.81 31.19
CA LYS A 85 -7.02 1.02 30.34
C LYS A 85 -7.72 0.43 29.13
N SER A 86 -8.97 -0.03 29.26
CA SER A 86 -9.74 -0.50 28.11
C SER A 86 -10.03 0.63 27.13
N ALA A 87 -10.39 1.82 27.61
CA ALA A 87 -10.62 2.99 26.77
C ALA A 87 -9.35 3.45 26.04
N GLU A 88 -8.20 3.41 26.72
CA GLU A 88 -6.89 3.68 26.11
C GLU A 88 -6.56 2.66 25.00
N LEU A 89 -6.82 1.37 25.25
CA LEU A 89 -6.63 0.31 24.25
C LEU A 89 -7.58 0.47 23.06
N GLU A 90 -8.83 0.86 23.28
CA GLU A 90 -9.79 1.16 22.21
C GLU A 90 -9.35 2.35 21.37
N ALA A 91 -8.88 3.43 22.01
CA ALA A 91 -8.34 4.59 21.32
C ALA A 91 -7.11 4.23 20.48
N TYR A 92 -6.20 3.42 21.03
CA TYR A 92 -5.03 2.92 20.31
C TYR A 92 -5.43 2.04 19.12
N ARG A 93 -6.37 1.11 19.29
CA ARG A 93 -6.94 0.29 18.21
C ARG A 93 -7.53 1.17 17.10
N ALA A 94 -8.29 2.20 17.45
CA ALA A 94 -8.87 3.12 16.48
C ALA A 94 -7.80 3.85 15.66
N ASN A 95 -6.70 4.26 16.29
CA ASN A 95 -5.56 4.85 15.59
C ASN A 95 -4.89 3.85 14.62
N LEU A 96 -4.75 2.58 15.01
CA LEU A 96 -4.22 1.55 14.10
C LEU A 96 -5.14 1.32 12.89
N HIS A 97 -6.47 1.30 13.08
CA HIS A 97 -7.42 1.20 11.97
C HIS A 97 -7.33 2.40 11.03
N ARG A 98 -7.16 3.62 11.55
CA ARG A 98 -6.92 4.81 10.73
C ARG A 98 -5.64 4.67 9.92
N ARG A 99 -4.53 4.31 10.56
CA ARG A 99 -3.24 4.11 9.88
C ARG A 99 -3.33 3.03 8.79
N LYS A 100 -4.03 1.93 9.07
CA LYS A 100 -4.31 0.88 8.09
C LYS A 100 -5.08 1.41 6.88
N ALA A 101 -6.09 2.26 7.10
CA ALA A 101 -6.87 2.86 6.02
C ALA A 101 -6.05 3.86 5.20
N GLU A 102 -5.18 4.65 5.84
CA GLU A 102 -4.25 5.57 5.19
C GLU A 102 -3.31 4.81 4.25
N ILE A 103 -2.62 3.77 4.73
CA ILE A 103 -1.68 2.98 3.92
C ILE A 103 -2.40 2.32 2.73
N LYS A 104 -3.63 1.82 2.93
CA LYS A 104 -4.43 1.27 1.82
C LYS A 104 -4.77 2.34 0.78
N SER A 105 -5.05 3.57 1.21
CA SER A 105 -5.29 4.70 0.31
C SER A 105 -4.02 5.10 -0.43
N GLU A 106 -2.88 5.19 0.25
CA GLU A 106 -1.57 5.49 -0.33
C GLU A 106 -1.19 4.45 -1.39
N LEU A 107 -1.33 3.15 -1.10
CA LEU A 107 -1.09 2.08 -2.07
C LEU A 107 -2.02 2.16 -3.27
N ASN A 108 -3.29 2.53 -3.06
CA ASN A 108 -4.23 2.70 -4.16
C ASN A 108 -3.83 3.87 -5.08
N GLU A 109 -3.43 5.00 -4.50
CA GLU A 109 -2.97 6.17 -5.25
C GLU A 109 -1.67 5.88 -6.00
N GLU A 110 -0.71 5.20 -5.37
CA GLU A 110 0.55 4.81 -5.99
C GLU A 110 0.34 3.87 -7.18
N ILE A 111 -0.50 2.83 -7.02
CA ILE A 111 -0.83 1.91 -8.11
C ILE A 111 -1.54 2.63 -9.26
N LEU A 112 -2.50 3.52 -8.95
CA LEU A 112 -3.18 4.33 -9.96
C LEU A 112 -2.17 5.18 -10.74
N SER A 113 -1.27 5.89 -10.04
CA SER A 113 -0.23 6.71 -10.64
C SER A 113 0.65 5.89 -11.57
N LEU A 114 1.16 4.74 -11.11
CA LEU A 114 2.01 3.86 -11.91
C LEU A 114 1.30 3.30 -13.15
N VAL A 115 0.00 2.97 -13.05
CA VAL A 115 -0.77 2.49 -14.21
C VAL A 115 -0.96 3.61 -15.24
N LEU A 116 -1.24 4.84 -14.81
CA LEU A 116 -1.35 6.00 -15.70
C LEU A 116 -0.01 6.35 -16.37
N ASP A 117 1.09 6.28 -15.61
CA ASP A 117 2.44 6.46 -16.13
C ASP A 117 2.77 5.38 -17.16
N TYR A 118 2.38 4.13 -16.90
CA TYR A 118 2.55 3.03 -17.85
C TYR A 118 1.78 3.28 -19.15
N GLU A 119 0.51 3.68 -19.07
CA GLU A 119 -0.27 3.99 -20.27
C GLU A 119 0.33 5.13 -21.08
N THR A 120 0.85 6.15 -20.40
CA THR A 120 1.52 7.28 -21.04
C THR A 120 2.78 6.82 -21.75
N ALA A 121 3.64 6.06 -21.06
CA ALA A 121 4.86 5.48 -21.64
C ALA A 121 4.55 4.53 -22.80
N GLU A 122 3.47 3.74 -22.74
CA GLU A 122 3.05 2.87 -23.83
C GLU A 122 2.61 3.67 -25.06
N ARG A 123 1.86 4.77 -24.88
CA ARG A 123 1.49 5.66 -25.99
C ARG A 123 2.72 6.32 -26.62
N GLU A 124 3.67 6.76 -25.80
CA GLU A 124 4.94 7.31 -26.27
C GLU A 124 5.74 6.26 -27.05
N TYR A 125 5.77 5.01 -26.57
CA TYR A 125 6.47 3.90 -27.22
C TYR A 125 5.89 3.61 -28.60
N VAL A 126 4.55 3.49 -28.70
CA VAL A 126 3.85 3.26 -29.97
C VAL A 126 4.11 4.42 -30.96
N LEU A 127 4.12 5.67 -30.46
CA LEU A 127 4.43 6.83 -31.29
C LEU A 127 5.89 6.81 -31.79
N ALA A 128 6.85 6.53 -30.92
CA ALA A 128 8.27 6.46 -31.28
C ALA A 128 8.52 5.33 -32.30
N GLN A 129 7.90 4.17 -32.11
CA GLN A 129 8.00 3.04 -33.02
C GLN A 129 7.41 3.36 -34.40
N SER A 130 6.27 4.05 -34.44
CA SER A 130 5.66 4.52 -35.70
C SER A 130 6.53 5.54 -36.44
N LYS A 131 7.15 6.48 -35.71
CA LYS A 131 8.13 7.43 -36.28
C LYS A 131 9.32 6.70 -36.87
N LEU A 132 9.90 5.74 -36.14
CA LEU A 132 11.03 4.95 -36.61
C LEU A 132 10.66 4.11 -37.85
N ALA A 133 9.48 3.49 -37.86
CA ALA A 133 9.01 2.72 -39.01
C ALA A 133 8.84 3.59 -40.26
N THR A 134 8.24 4.78 -40.11
CA THR A 134 8.07 5.76 -41.20
C THR A 134 9.43 6.24 -41.71
N TYR A 135 10.33 6.56 -40.80
CA TYR A 135 11.68 6.99 -41.11
C TYR A 135 12.46 5.89 -41.87
N ASN A 136 12.35 4.62 -41.46
CA ASN A 136 12.99 3.50 -42.15
C ASN A 136 12.49 3.33 -43.61
N GLN A 137 11.21 3.57 -43.87
CA GLN A 137 10.68 3.57 -45.25
C GLN A 137 11.27 4.71 -46.08
N GLN A 138 11.36 5.91 -45.51
CA GLN A 138 11.99 7.07 -46.18
C GLN A 138 13.48 6.82 -46.43
N ARG A 139 14.16 6.22 -45.45
CA ARG A 139 15.57 5.86 -45.53
C ARG A 139 15.87 4.96 -46.71
N GLN A 140 15.04 3.93 -46.93
CA GLN A 140 15.17 3.01 -48.05
C GLN A 140 15.08 3.72 -49.40
N LEU A 141 14.16 4.67 -49.56
CA LEU A 141 14.02 5.44 -50.80
C LEU A 141 15.26 6.30 -51.07
N ILE A 142 15.75 7.00 -50.05
CA ILE A 142 16.93 7.87 -50.16
C ILE A 142 18.20 7.04 -50.41
N GLU A 143 18.32 5.87 -49.80
CA GLU A 143 19.43 4.93 -50.06
C GLU A 143 19.47 4.49 -51.52
N ILE A 144 18.31 4.17 -52.10
CA ILE A 144 18.18 3.81 -53.51
C ILE A 144 18.62 4.99 -54.40
N ASP A 145 18.12 6.19 -54.14
CA ASP A 145 18.49 7.40 -54.91
C ASP A 145 20.00 7.68 -54.83
N TYR A 146 20.59 7.57 -53.63
CA TYR A 146 22.03 7.74 -53.42
C TYR A 146 22.86 6.73 -54.22
N GLN A 147 22.44 5.47 -54.30
CA GLN A 147 23.09 4.44 -55.10
C GLN A 147 23.06 4.73 -56.60
N PHE A 148 22.01 5.41 -57.08
CA PHE A 148 21.94 5.90 -58.46
C PHE A 148 22.70 7.20 -58.71
N GLY A 149 23.44 7.71 -57.71
CA GLY A 149 24.21 8.94 -57.79
C GLY A 149 23.38 10.20 -57.55
N ASN A 150 22.10 10.06 -57.20
CA ASN A 150 21.21 11.16 -56.86
C ASN A 150 21.27 11.40 -55.35
N GLY A 151 22.13 12.33 -54.90
CA GLY A 151 22.23 12.71 -53.49
C GLY A 151 23.65 13.10 -53.08
N SER A 152 23.82 13.40 -51.79
CA SER A 152 25.13 13.74 -51.23
C SER A 152 25.46 12.85 -50.03
N THR A 153 26.74 12.53 -49.85
CA THR A 153 27.21 11.75 -48.68
C THR A 153 26.89 12.46 -47.36
N THR A 154 26.90 13.80 -47.34
CA THR A 154 26.52 14.59 -46.16
C THR A 154 25.06 14.39 -45.79
N GLN A 155 24.15 14.36 -46.78
CA GLN A 155 22.75 14.03 -46.57
C GLN A 155 22.60 12.61 -46.01
N MET A 156 23.34 11.64 -46.55
CA MET A 156 23.33 10.25 -46.09
C MET A 156 23.78 10.10 -44.64
N LEU A 157 24.88 10.78 -44.26
CA LEU A 157 25.38 10.79 -42.88
C LEU A 157 24.37 11.43 -41.92
N SER A 158 23.77 12.56 -42.30
CA SER A 158 22.76 13.23 -41.47
C SER A 158 21.53 12.35 -41.26
N MET A 159 21.16 11.60 -42.30
CA MET A 159 20.10 10.62 -42.21
C MET A 159 20.48 9.55 -41.20
N TRP A 160 21.59 8.83 -41.35
CA TRP A 160 22.00 7.80 -40.38
C TRP A 160 22.01 8.28 -38.93
N GLN A 161 22.56 9.48 -38.67
CA GLN A 161 22.56 10.07 -37.33
C GLN A 161 21.13 10.27 -36.78
N GLN A 162 20.19 10.71 -37.62
CA GLN A 162 18.79 10.83 -37.23
C GLN A 162 18.16 9.45 -36.94
N GLY A 163 18.53 8.42 -37.71
CA GLY A 163 18.09 7.05 -37.47
C GLY A 163 18.55 6.52 -36.11
N GLU A 164 19.83 6.68 -35.80
CA GLU A 164 20.40 6.30 -34.49
C GLU A 164 19.69 7.03 -33.34
N SER A 165 19.38 8.33 -33.51
CA SER A 165 18.63 9.09 -32.51
C SER A 165 17.22 8.56 -32.31
N LEU A 166 16.50 8.19 -33.37
CA LEU A 166 15.15 7.63 -33.27
C LEU A 166 15.15 6.24 -32.63
N GLU A 167 16.15 5.42 -32.93
CA GLU A 167 16.33 4.12 -32.27
C GLU A 167 16.61 4.29 -30.78
N ALA A 168 17.48 5.23 -30.41
CA ALA A 168 17.76 5.57 -29.02
C ALA A 168 16.50 6.04 -28.28
N ASP A 169 15.66 6.87 -28.91
CA ASP A 169 14.38 7.31 -28.33
C ASP A 169 13.44 6.13 -28.05
N VAL A 170 13.31 5.19 -28.99
CA VAL A 170 12.48 3.99 -28.81
C VAL A 170 12.97 3.16 -27.62
N ILE A 171 14.28 2.91 -27.55
CA ILE A 171 14.91 2.15 -26.45
C ILE A 171 14.68 2.87 -25.12
N GLN A 172 14.82 4.20 -25.09
CA GLN A 172 14.63 4.98 -23.87
C GLN A 172 13.20 4.84 -23.33
N VAL A 173 12.20 4.95 -24.20
CA VAL A 173 10.79 4.83 -23.78
C VAL A 173 10.44 3.40 -23.38
N GLU A 174 11.00 2.39 -24.07
CA GLU A 174 10.85 0.98 -23.70
C GLU A 174 11.42 0.69 -22.30
N ASN A 175 12.60 1.25 -22.00
CA ASN A 175 13.21 1.14 -20.68
C ASN A 175 12.34 1.77 -19.58
N LYS A 176 11.76 2.95 -19.83
CA LYS A 176 10.81 3.59 -18.89
C LYS A 176 9.61 2.70 -18.62
N LYS A 177 9.01 2.13 -19.67
CA LYS A 177 7.88 1.21 -19.54
C LYS A 177 8.23 -0.01 -18.66
N THR A 178 9.40 -0.59 -18.91
CA THR A 178 9.91 -1.75 -18.17
C THR A 178 10.17 -1.40 -16.71
N GLU A 179 10.70 -0.22 -16.42
CA GLU A 179 10.90 0.27 -15.05
C GLU A 179 9.58 0.40 -14.29
N ILE A 180 8.54 0.95 -14.93
CA ILE A 180 7.21 1.09 -14.34
C ILE A 180 6.60 -0.28 -14.03
N ILE A 181 6.69 -1.23 -14.98
CA ILE A 181 6.24 -2.62 -14.75
C ILE A 181 6.96 -3.21 -13.53
N ARG A 182 8.28 -3.02 -13.43
CA ARG A 182 9.07 -3.52 -12.30
C ARG A 182 8.62 -2.92 -10.97
N LYS A 183 8.29 -1.63 -10.92
CA LYS A 183 7.74 -0.98 -9.71
C LYS A 183 6.39 -1.59 -9.32
N ILE A 184 5.48 -1.76 -10.27
CA ILE A 184 4.18 -2.40 -10.02
C ILE A 184 4.38 -3.84 -9.51
N GLN A 185 5.31 -4.60 -10.09
CA GLN A 185 5.64 -5.95 -9.65
C GLN A 185 6.18 -5.98 -8.21
N GLN A 186 7.03 -5.03 -7.83
CA GLN A 186 7.56 -4.93 -6.47
C GLN A 186 6.45 -4.68 -5.44
N LEU A 187 5.52 -3.79 -5.74
CA LEU A 187 4.39 -3.49 -4.85
C LEU A 187 3.43 -4.67 -4.74
N THR A 188 3.11 -5.30 -5.86
CA THR A 188 2.08 -6.36 -5.95
C THR A 188 2.59 -7.77 -5.63
N GLY A 189 3.91 -7.98 -5.57
CA GLY A 189 4.52 -9.31 -5.43
C GLY A 189 4.36 -10.20 -6.67
N LEU A 190 3.95 -9.64 -7.81
CA LEU A 190 3.87 -10.38 -9.07
C LEU A 190 5.30 -10.61 -9.59
N THR A 191 5.72 -11.88 -9.69
CA THR A 191 6.99 -12.22 -10.34
C THR A 191 6.90 -11.92 -11.84
N PRO A 192 8.00 -11.46 -12.48
CA PRO A 192 8.02 -11.26 -13.92
C PRO A 192 7.68 -12.58 -14.63
N ILE A 193 6.70 -12.53 -15.51
CA ILE A 193 6.44 -13.62 -16.46
C ILE A 193 7.65 -13.61 -17.38
N ASN A 194 8.59 -14.55 -17.15
CA ASN A 194 9.64 -14.86 -18.11
C ASN A 194 8.94 -15.37 -19.37
N ASN A 195 8.69 -14.47 -20.33
CA ASN A 195 8.32 -14.85 -21.68
C ASN A 195 9.61 -15.34 -22.34
N ASN A 196 9.79 -16.66 -22.37
CA ASN A 196 10.70 -17.35 -23.28
C ASN A 196 10.19 -17.22 -24.73
#